data_AF-A0AA43ED35-F1
#
_entry.id   AF-A0AA43ED35-F1
#
_cell.length_a   1.000
_cell.length_b   1.000
_cell.length_c   1.000
_cell.angle_alpha   90.00
_cell.angle_beta   90.00
_cell.angle_gamma   90.00
#
_symmetry.space_group_name_H-M   'P 1'
#
loop_
_entity.id
_entity.type
_entity.pdbx_description
1 polymer ?
#
loop_
_entity_poly.entity_id
_entity_poly.type
_entity_poly.pdbx_seq_one_letter_code
_entity_poly.pdbx_strand_id
1 'polypeptide(L)'
;RRDERNPLWEVNVLDLMIRHSTAAHKRETIAWAKRRQASIEKLAIFQVWRNYMKRRREKGNRVTSAMLLGVASRPWRLRDLLKERLFFEKARLSERWQAYYRRHVETRALRVNRAHELTYAF
;
A
#
# COMPACT_ATOMS: atom_id res chain seq x y z
N ARG A 1 -5.39 -4.26 -27.49
CA ARG A 1 -5.23 -5.58 -26.81
C ARG A 1 -4.76 -5.34 -25.38
N ARG A 2 -5.21 -6.12 -24.39
CA ARG A 2 -4.67 -6.07 -23.02
C ARG A 2 -3.51 -7.04 -22.93
N ASP A 3 -2.38 -6.67 -23.53
CA ASP A 3 -1.14 -7.43 -23.46
C ASP A 3 0.05 -6.49 -23.18
N GLU A 4 1.23 -7.08 -23.00
CA GLU A 4 2.47 -6.37 -22.68
C GLU A 4 2.96 -5.41 -23.76
N ARG A 5 2.34 -5.39 -24.95
CA ARG A 5 2.61 -4.41 -26.01
C ARG A 5 1.89 -3.09 -25.79
N ASN A 6 0.97 -3.02 -24.85
CA ASN A 6 0.33 -1.78 -24.43
C ASN A 6 1.31 -0.96 -23.56
N PRO A 7 1.63 0.29 -23.90
CA PRO A 7 2.50 1.14 -23.07
C PRO A 7 1.92 1.37 -21.66
N LEU A 8 0.60 1.27 -21.49
CA LEU A 8 -0.08 1.38 -20.21
C LEU A 8 -0.25 0.03 -19.49
N TRP A 9 0.40 -1.04 -19.95
CA TRP A 9 0.22 -2.38 -19.41
C TRP A 9 0.41 -2.44 -17.89
N GLU A 10 1.53 -1.92 -17.37
CA GLU A 10 1.84 -1.98 -15.94
C GLU A 10 0.82 -1.20 -15.09
N VAL A 11 0.38 -0.04 -15.56
CA VAL A 11 -0.64 0.78 -14.88
C VAL A 11 -2.00 0.07 -14.87
N ASN A 12 -2.39 -0.55 -15.99
CA ASN A 12 -3.63 -1.31 -16.09
C ASN A 12 -3.63 -2.56 -15.20
N VAL A 13 -2.48 -3.26 -15.11
CA VAL A 13 -2.31 -4.39 -14.20
C VAL A 13 -2.39 -3.93 -12.75
N LEU A 14 -1.75 -2.80 -12.42
CA LEU A 14 -1.79 -2.22 -11.09
C LEU A 14 -3.23 -1.86 -10.67
N ASP A 15 -3.98 -1.15 -11.51
CA ASP A 15 -5.39 -0.81 -11.26
C ASP A 15 -6.24 -2.07 -11.04
N LEU A 16 -6.10 -3.08 -11.91
CA LEU A 16 -6.80 -4.34 -11.79
C LEU A 16 -6.52 -5.02 -10.44
N MET A 17 -5.25 -5.06 -10.03
CA MET A 17 -4.84 -5.66 -8.77
C MET A 17 -5.32 -4.88 -7.56
N ILE A 18 -5.30 -3.55 -7.60
CA ILE A 18 -5.84 -2.71 -6.53
C ILE A 18 -7.33 -3.03 -6.33
N ARG A 19 -8.11 -3.08 -7.41
CA ARG A 19 -9.54 -3.37 -7.35
C ARG A 19 -9.87 -4.81 -6.94
N HIS A 20 -8.99 -5.76 -7.25
CA HIS A 20 -9.19 -7.17 -6.90
C HIS A 20 -8.76 -7.49 -5.46
N SER A 21 -7.59 -7.01 -5.05
CA SER A 21 -6.97 -7.37 -3.76
C SER A 21 -7.30 -6.40 -2.63
N THR A 22 -7.88 -5.24 -2.94
CA THR A 22 -8.15 -4.18 -1.94
C THR A 22 -9.62 -3.78 -2.00
N ALA A 23 -10.47 -4.53 -1.29
CA ALA A 23 -11.91 -4.28 -1.28
C ALA A 23 -12.29 -2.84 -0.87
N ALA A 24 -11.45 -2.20 -0.04
CA ALA A 24 -11.61 -0.82 0.41
C ALA A 24 -11.55 0.23 -0.71
N HIS A 25 -10.96 -0.10 -1.86
CA HIS A 25 -10.88 0.78 -3.03
C HIS A 25 -11.97 0.51 -4.07
N LYS A 26 -12.83 -0.49 -3.83
CA LYS A 26 -13.94 -0.84 -4.73
C LYS A 26 -15.30 -0.68 -4.07
N ARG A 27 -15.43 -1.03 -2.78
CA ARG A 27 -16.73 -1.12 -2.09
C ARG A 27 -16.98 0.13 -1.28
N GLU A 28 -18.13 0.77 -1.48
CA GLU A 28 -18.57 1.94 -0.70
C GLU A 28 -19.32 1.56 0.59
N THR A 29 -19.42 0.27 0.90
CA THR A 29 -20.19 -0.25 2.05
C THR A 29 -19.28 -0.75 3.18
N ILE A 30 -19.20 -2.06 3.41
CA ILE A 30 -18.67 -2.69 4.63
C ILE A 30 -17.14 -2.55 4.75
N ALA A 31 -16.42 -2.51 3.62
CA ALA A 31 -14.97 -2.45 3.60
C ALA A 31 -14.41 -1.06 3.25
N TRP A 32 -15.27 -0.04 3.13
CA TRP A 32 -14.91 1.27 2.58
C TRP A 32 -13.92 2.03 3.47
N ALA A 33 -12.85 2.54 2.85
CA ALA A 33 -11.97 3.49 3.50
C ALA A 33 -12.60 4.89 3.47
N LYS A 34 -13.34 5.23 4.53
CA LYS A 34 -14.05 6.53 4.66
C LYS A 34 -13.13 7.75 4.58
N ARG A 35 -11.86 7.58 5.00
CA ARG A 35 -10.86 8.64 5.13
C ARG A 35 -9.80 8.48 4.04
N ARG A 36 -9.36 9.59 3.41
CA ARG A 36 -8.29 9.58 2.39
C ARG A 36 -7.00 8.95 2.91
N GLN A 37 -6.63 9.21 4.16
CA GLN A 37 -5.45 8.60 4.76
C GLN A 37 -5.58 7.08 4.92
N ALA A 38 -6.77 6.57 5.28
CA ALA A 38 -6.99 5.13 5.42
C ALA A 38 -6.87 4.44 4.05
N SER A 39 -7.35 5.08 2.98
CA SER A 39 -7.14 4.60 1.62
C SER A 39 -5.66 4.52 1.27
N ILE A 40 -4.89 5.56 1.57
CA ILE A 40 -3.45 5.58 1.30
C ILE A 40 -2.68 4.53 2.12
N GLU A 41 -3.03 4.32 3.38
CA GLU A 41 -2.44 3.27 4.23
C GLU A 41 -2.64 1.87 3.61
N LYS A 42 -3.85 1.59 3.11
CA LYS A 42 -4.13 0.33 2.41
C LYS A 42 -3.28 0.17 1.16
N LEU A 43 -3.08 1.24 0.39
CA LEU A 43 -2.19 1.22 -0.78
C LEU A 43 -0.72 1.01 -0.39
N ALA A 44 -0.26 1.56 0.73
CA ALA A 44 1.10 1.33 1.22
C ALA A 44 1.34 -0.15 1.55
N ILE A 45 0.39 -0.79 2.26
CA ILE A 45 0.44 -2.24 2.52
C ILE A 45 0.44 -3.03 1.21
N PHE A 46 -0.44 -2.65 0.27
CA PHE A 46 -0.51 -3.27 -1.04
C PHE A 46 0.82 -3.17 -1.80
N GLN A 47 1.50 -2.02 -1.78
CA GLN A 47 2.80 -1.85 -2.44
C GLN A 47 3.86 -2.80 -1.90
N VAL A 48 3.95 -2.94 -0.57
CA VAL A 48 4.89 -3.89 0.06
C VAL A 48 4.59 -5.31 -0.42
N TRP A 49 3.33 -5.74 -0.31
CA TRP A 49 2.94 -7.07 -0.77
C TRP A 49 3.20 -7.29 -2.27
N ARG A 50 2.78 -6.34 -3.12
CA ARG A 50 2.87 -6.44 -4.58
C ARG A 50 4.31 -6.51 -5.07
N ASN A 51 5.19 -5.71 -4.47
CA ASN A 51 6.55 -5.51 -4.95
C ASN A 51 7.54 -6.48 -4.31
N TYR A 52 7.39 -6.81 -3.01
CA TYR A 52 8.38 -7.59 -2.27
C TYR A 52 7.97 -9.06 -2.08
N MET A 53 6.67 -9.35 -1.98
CA MET A 53 6.21 -10.70 -1.61
C MET A 53 5.59 -11.46 -2.79
N LYS A 54 4.75 -10.78 -3.58
CA LYS A 54 4.04 -11.37 -4.71
C LYS A 54 4.97 -11.50 -5.92
N ARG A 55 4.83 -12.64 -6.62
CA ARG A 55 5.49 -12.85 -7.91
C ARG A 55 5.05 -11.78 -8.92
N ARG A 56 5.95 -11.36 -9.80
CA ARG A 56 5.59 -10.41 -10.86
C ARG A 56 4.58 -11.02 -11.83
N ARG A 57 4.80 -12.28 -12.23
CA ARG A 57 3.93 -13.10 -13.07
C ARG A 57 3.54 -14.37 -12.32
N GLU A 58 2.29 -14.83 -12.49
CA GLU A 58 1.81 -16.07 -11.86
C GLU A 58 2.47 -17.32 -12.49
N LYS A 59 2.67 -17.29 -13.81
CA LYS A 59 3.40 -18.32 -14.55
C LYS A 59 4.88 -17.96 -14.63
N GLY A 60 5.74 -18.95 -14.38
CA GLY A 60 7.20 -18.84 -14.50
C GLY A 60 7.95 -18.74 -13.18
N ASN A 61 9.18 -18.19 -13.25
CA ASN A 61 10.12 -18.13 -12.13
C ASN A 61 9.60 -17.25 -10.98
N ARG A 62 9.99 -17.62 -9.75
CA ARG A 62 9.60 -16.92 -8.53
C ARG A 62 10.40 -15.62 -8.34
N VAL A 63 10.12 -14.64 -9.18
CA VAL A 63 10.75 -13.31 -9.18
C VAL A 63 9.72 -12.23 -8.83
N THR A 64 10.10 -11.29 -7.96
CA THR A 64 9.27 -10.13 -7.58
C THR A 64 9.77 -8.85 -8.24
N SER A 65 8.97 -7.79 -8.25
CA SER A 65 9.39 -6.49 -8.81
C SER A 65 10.59 -5.91 -8.05
N ALA A 66 10.64 -6.06 -6.73
CA ALA A 66 11.76 -5.64 -5.89
C ALA A 66 13.07 -6.39 -6.25
N MET A 67 12.97 -7.66 -6.65
CA MET A 67 14.14 -8.42 -7.10
C MET A 67 14.67 -7.91 -8.43
N LEU A 68 13.78 -7.60 -9.39
CA LEU A 68 14.20 -7.03 -10.67
C LEU A 68 14.86 -5.66 -10.52
N LEU A 69 14.42 -4.88 -9.54
CA LEU A 69 15.03 -3.59 -9.20
C LEU A 69 16.34 -3.73 -8.40
N GLY A 70 16.71 -4.95 -7.98
CA GLY A 70 17.91 -5.20 -7.18
C GLY A 70 17.80 -4.80 -5.70
N VAL A 71 16.62 -4.38 -5.23
CA VAL A 71 16.41 -3.96 -3.83
C VAL A 71 16.06 -5.12 -2.89
N ALA A 72 15.81 -6.31 -3.45
CA ALA A 72 15.62 -7.54 -2.68
C ALA A 72 16.31 -8.73 -3.37
N SER A 73 17.02 -9.56 -2.61
CA SER A 73 17.69 -10.76 -3.15
C SER A 73 16.75 -11.96 -3.32
N ARG A 74 15.61 -11.96 -2.62
CA ARG A 74 14.60 -13.02 -2.66
C ARG A 74 13.21 -12.46 -2.35
N PRO A 75 12.13 -13.19 -2.66
CA PRO A 75 10.79 -12.81 -2.23
C PRO A 75 10.73 -12.73 -0.70
N TRP A 76 10.14 -11.65 -0.19
CA TRP A 76 9.90 -11.48 1.23
C TRP A 76 8.77 -12.39 1.71
N ARG A 77 8.89 -12.82 2.96
CA ARG A 77 7.86 -13.47 3.77
C ARG A 77 7.45 -12.53 4.90
N LEU A 78 6.35 -12.84 5.58
CA LEU A 78 5.84 -12.00 6.67
C LEU A 78 6.90 -11.74 7.76
N ARG A 79 7.69 -12.76 8.11
CA ARG A 79 8.81 -12.64 9.06
C ARG A 79 9.91 -11.68 8.61
N ASP A 80 10.08 -11.46 7.30
CA ASP A 80 11.11 -10.54 6.79
C ASP A 80 10.61 -9.11 6.94
N LEU A 81 9.32 -8.87 6.64
CA LEU A 81 8.67 -7.58 6.83
C LEU A 81 8.57 -7.19 8.31
N LEU A 82 8.27 -8.15 9.18
CA LEU A 82 8.13 -7.94 10.63
C LEU A 82 9.41 -8.24 11.41
N LYS A 83 10.55 -8.39 10.71
CA LYS A 83 11.83 -8.70 11.36
C LYS A 83 12.23 -7.60 12.35
N GLU A 84 11.91 -6.36 12.03
CA GLU A 84 12.23 -5.20 12.82
C GLU A 84 10.97 -4.39 13.09
N ARG A 85 10.81 -3.95 14.34
CA ARG A 85 9.75 -3.03 14.71
C ARG A 85 10.24 -1.60 14.47
N LEU A 86 9.83 -1.03 13.34
CA LEU A 86 10.07 0.37 13.03
C LEU A 86 9.07 1.25 13.78
N PHE A 87 9.56 2.01 14.75
CA PHE A 87 8.78 3.05 15.42
C PHE A 87 8.76 4.31 14.57
N PHE A 88 7.66 5.06 14.63
CA PHE A 88 7.53 6.31 13.88
C PHE A 88 8.68 7.29 14.17
N GLU A 89 9.13 7.43 15.42
CA GLU A 89 10.23 8.35 15.75
C GLU A 89 11.58 7.90 15.15
N LYS A 90 11.72 6.62 14.80
CA LYS A 90 12.94 6.05 14.20
C LYS A 90 12.94 6.10 12.68
N ALA A 91 11.81 6.45 12.05
CA ALA A 91 11.68 6.53 10.60
C ALA A 91 11.56 7.99 10.16
N ARG A 92 12.52 8.48 9.36
CA ARG A 92 12.43 9.82 8.77
C ARG A 92 11.43 9.83 7.61
N LEU A 93 10.17 10.15 7.91
CA LEU A 93 9.14 10.39 6.89
C LEU A 93 9.14 11.87 6.48
N SER A 94 8.81 12.15 5.21
CA SER A 94 8.56 13.55 4.78
C SER A 94 7.33 14.10 5.50
N GLU A 95 7.25 15.42 5.65
CA GLU A 95 6.12 16.09 6.34
C GLU A 95 4.75 15.61 5.83
N ARG A 96 4.62 15.42 4.52
CA ARG A 96 3.39 14.90 3.91
C ARG A 96 3.05 13.49 4.41
N TRP A 97 4.02 12.58 4.45
CA TRP A 97 3.82 11.22 4.93
C TRP A 97 3.60 11.16 6.44
N GLN A 98 4.22 12.07 7.20
CA GLN A 98 3.94 12.24 8.63
C GLN A 98 2.46 12.61 8.86
N ALA A 99 1.92 13.55 8.08
CA ALA A 99 0.51 13.94 8.20
C ALA A 99 -0.46 12.78 7.87
N TYR A 100 -0.10 11.93 6.91
CA TYR A 100 -0.88 10.72 6.60
C TYR A 100 -0.81 9.69 7.73
N TYR A 101 0.40 9.36 8.18
CA TYR A 101 0.63 8.38 9.25
C TYR A 101 -0.04 8.78 10.56
N ARG A 102 0.08 10.05 10.96
CA ARG A 102 -0.58 10.62 12.16
C ARG A 102 -2.07 10.91 11.95
N ARG A 103 -2.61 10.58 10.77
CA ARG A 103 -4.03 10.77 10.41
C ARG A 103 -4.53 12.23 10.50
N HIS A 104 -3.65 13.21 10.39
CA HIS A 104 -3.98 14.65 10.39
C HIS A 104 -4.61 15.11 9.07
N VAL A 105 -4.50 14.32 7.99
CA VAL A 105 -5.09 14.70 6.69
C VAL A 105 -6.60 14.73 6.78
N GLU A 106 -7.19 15.87 6.40
CA GLU A 106 -8.63 16.02 6.29
C GLU A 106 -9.17 15.44 4.98
N THR A 107 -10.32 14.80 5.08
CA THR A 107 -11.07 14.34 3.91
C THR A 107 -12.15 15.37 3.61
N ARG A 108 -11.87 16.27 2.65
CA ARG A 108 -12.75 17.41 2.31
C ARG A 108 -14.23 17.05 2.08
N ALA A 109 -14.50 15.86 1.56
CA ALA A 109 -15.87 15.39 1.33
C ALA A 109 -16.64 15.04 2.62
N LEU A 110 -15.95 14.91 3.76
CA LEU A 110 -16.57 14.61 5.05
C LEU A 110 -16.77 15.88 5.85
N ARG A 111 -17.99 16.06 6.38
CA ARG A 111 -18.33 17.14 7.31
C ARG A 111 -17.56 17.07 8.63
N VAL A 112 -17.29 15.86 9.12
CA VAL A 112 -16.62 15.62 10.40
C VAL A 112 -15.37 14.78 10.19
N ASN A 113 -14.24 15.28 10.70
CA ASN A 113 -12.91 14.72 10.48
C ASN A 113 -12.22 14.35 11.81
N ARG A 114 -12.94 13.73 12.75
CA ARG A 114 -12.47 13.43 14.11
C ARG A 114 -11.12 12.71 14.09
N ALA A 115 -10.14 13.31 14.77
CA ALA A 115 -8.86 12.69 15.08
C ALA A 115 -8.96 11.96 16.43
N HIS A 116 -8.08 10.99 16.68
CA HIS A 116 -7.94 10.44 18.03
C HIS A 116 -7.03 11.37 18.83
N GLU A 117 -7.34 11.52 20.12
CA GLU A 117 -6.53 12.31 21.06
C GLU A 117 -5.66 11.42 21.96
N LEU A 118 -5.76 10.10 21.77
CA LEU A 118 -5.02 9.11 22.54
C LEU A 118 -3.52 9.20 22.26
N THR A 119 -2.73 9.40 23.31
CA THR A 119 -1.26 9.52 23.28
C THR A 119 -0.56 8.24 22.82
N TYR A 120 -1.15 7.07 23.07
CA TYR A 120 -0.59 5.76 22.72
C TYR A 120 -1.30 5.06 21.56
N ALA A 121 -2.21 5.73 20.86
CA ALA A 121 -2.91 5.13 19.70
C ALA A 121 -2.10 5.26 18.40
N PHE A 122 -0.77 5.19 18.50
CA PHE A 122 0.15 5.11 17.36
C PHE A 122 0.47 3.66 17.02
#